data_AF-A0A950Y4N0-F1
#
_entry.id   AF-A0A950Y4N0-F1
#
_cell.length_a   1.000
_cell.length_b   1.000
_cell.length_c   1.000
_cell.angle_alpha   90.00
_cell.angle_beta   90.00
_cell.angle_gamma   90.00
#
_symmetry.space_group_name_H-M   'P 1'
#
loop_
_entity.id
_entity.type
_entity.pdbx_description
1 polymer ?
#
loop_
_entity_poly.entity_id
_entity_poly.type
_entity_poly.pdbx_seq_one_letter_code
_entity_poly.pdbx_strand_id
1 'polypeptide(L)'
;MNAHIYSRSWCLVRDRPPNATIDFPEIQSRNDAARRILAGFAADMPTLSDIWRYLATALDDTVTLSAEITRLSGELQATRLDRANLLAAARATIVAAREGESDPLWYLRDELDVRQARSKDARRQP
;
A
#
# COMPACT_ATOMS: atom_id res chain seq x y z
N MET A 1 -33.27 34.17 10.86
CA MET A 1 -32.08 33.69 10.13
C MET A 1 -31.30 32.77 11.05
N ASN A 2 -31.40 31.45 10.85
CA ASN A 2 -30.53 30.45 11.47
C ASN A 2 -30.68 29.16 10.66
N ALA A 3 -29.67 28.82 9.87
CA ALA A 3 -29.56 27.52 9.23
C ALA A 3 -28.15 26.99 9.54
N HIS A 4 -28.13 25.89 10.28
CA HIS A 4 -26.96 25.14 10.70
C HIS A 4 -26.04 24.83 9.51
N ILE A 5 -24.81 25.33 9.57
CA ILE A 5 -23.74 24.91 8.66
C ILE A 5 -23.34 23.49 9.08
N TYR A 6 -23.66 22.55 8.22
CA TYR A 6 -23.28 21.15 8.30
C TYR A 6 -21.75 21.04 8.35
N SER A 7 -21.20 20.83 9.55
CA SER A 7 -19.81 20.42 9.73
C SER A 7 -19.68 18.96 9.25
N ARG A 8 -19.36 18.78 7.97
CA ARG A 8 -18.90 17.50 7.43
C ARG A 8 -17.47 17.28 7.90
N SER A 9 -17.33 16.91 9.17
CA SER A 9 -16.16 16.25 9.73
C SER A 9 -16.04 14.86 9.10
N TRP A 10 -15.32 14.77 7.98
CA TRP A 10 -14.89 13.49 7.41
C TRP A 10 -13.37 13.51 7.31
N CYS A 11 -12.76 12.64 8.12
CA CYS A 11 -11.40 12.13 8.00
C CYS A 11 -10.24 13.07 8.35
N LEU A 12 -10.18 13.54 9.60
CA LEU A 12 -8.88 13.69 10.25
C LEU A 12 -8.41 12.31 10.73
N VAL A 13 -7.90 11.51 9.78
CA VAL A 13 -6.89 10.50 10.12
C VAL A 13 -5.57 11.26 10.24
N ARG A 14 -5.41 12.00 11.34
CA ARG A 14 -4.11 12.26 11.98
C ARG A 14 -4.20 11.38 13.22
N ASP A 15 -3.56 10.21 13.26
CA ASP A 15 -2.11 10.13 13.34
C ASP A 15 -1.49 9.20 12.28
N ARG A 16 -0.80 9.81 11.31
CA ARG A 16 0.31 9.16 10.64
C ARG A 16 1.51 10.06 10.87
N PRO A 17 2.59 9.62 11.53
CA PRO A 17 3.82 10.40 11.55
C PRO A 17 4.19 10.72 10.09
N PRO A 18 4.70 11.92 9.79
CA PRO A 18 5.12 12.26 8.45
C PRO A 18 6.11 11.18 8.03
N ASN A 19 5.70 10.34 7.06
CA ASN A 19 6.54 9.55 6.20
C ASN A 19 8.02 9.54 6.65
N ALA A 20 8.31 8.82 7.75
CA ALA A 20 9.57 8.13 7.81
C ALA A 20 9.42 7.17 6.65
N THR A 21 9.93 7.56 5.49
CA THR A 21 10.04 6.67 4.34
C THR A 21 10.78 5.48 4.90
N ILE A 22 10.05 4.40 5.16
CA ILE A 22 10.63 3.18 5.69
C ILE A 22 11.51 2.71 4.55
N ASP A 23 12.81 2.92 4.68
CA ASP A 23 13.79 2.53 3.69
C ASP A 23 13.96 1.02 3.78
N PHE A 24 13.06 0.31 3.09
CA PHE A 24 13.07 -1.15 3.02
C PHE A 24 14.42 -1.68 2.50
N PRO A 25 15.05 -1.08 1.47
CA PRO A 25 16.43 -1.41 1.09
C PRO A 25 17.43 -1.29 2.25
N GLU A 26 17.37 -0.23 3.05
CA GLU A 26 18.23 -0.07 4.21
C GLU A 26 17.94 -1.13 5.28
N ILE A 27 16.68 -1.43 5.57
CA ILE A 27 16.27 -2.48 6.52
C ILE A 27 16.79 -3.84 6.07
N GLN A 28 16.69 -4.15 4.78
CA GLN A 28 17.18 -5.40 4.21
C GLN A 28 18.71 -5.49 4.32
N SER A 29 19.43 -4.42 3.98
CA SER A 29 20.89 -4.34 4.12
C SER A 29 21.34 -4.54 5.58
N ARG A 30 20.63 -3.93 6.54
CA ARG A 30 20.88 -4.11 7.98
C ARG A 30 20.58 -5.53 8.44
N ASN A 31 19.51 -6.15 7.95
CA ASN A 31 19.17 -7.54 8.25
C ASN A 31 20.26 -8.50 7.72
N ASP A 32 20.72 -8.31 6.49
CA ASP A 32 21.79 -9.11 5.88
C ASP A 32 23.12 -8.98 6.66
N ALA A 33 23.42 -7.78 7.17
CA ALA A 33 24.56 -7.58 8.06
C ALA A 33 24.39 -8.37 9.38
N ALA A 34 23.22 -8.30 10.02
CA ALA A 34 22.93 -9.03 11.25
C ALA A 34 23.02 -10.55 11.06
N ARG A 35 22.48 -11.08 9.96
CA ARG A 35 22.57 -12.51 9.62
C ARG A 35 24.02 -12.97 9.45
N ARG A 36 24.86 -12.16 8.77
CA ARG A 36 26.30 -12.47 8.62
C ARG A 36 27.03 -12.50 9.97
N ILE A 37 26.73 -11.56 10.85
CA ILE A 37 27.30 -11.53 12.21
C ILE A 37 26.87 -12.76 13.01
N LEU A 38 25.58 -13.11 13.00
CA LEU A 38 25.06 -14.31 13.67
C LEU A 38 25.67 -15.59 13.13
N ALA A 39 25.89 -15.69 11.82
CA ALA A 39 26.55 -16.85 11.22
C ALA A 39 27.99 -17.02 11.74
N GLY A 40 28.73 -15.93 11.94
CA GLY A 40 30.06 -15.95 12.56
C GLY A 40 30.01 -16.45 14.01
N PHE A 41 29.11 -15.88 14.83
CA PHE A 41 28.95 -16.32 16.22
C PHE A 41 28.49 -17.77 16.33
N ALA A 42 27.61 -18.23 15.44
CA ALA A 42 27.14 -19.61 15.42
C ALA A 42 28.27 -20.60 15.10
N ALA A 43 29.20 -20.22 14.22
CA ALA A 43 30.37 -21.03 13.90
C ALA A 43 31.34 -21.12 15.10
N ASP A 44 31.54 -20.00 15.81
CA ASP A 44 32.47 -19.94 16.95
C ASP A 44 31.89 -20.51 18.26
N MET A 45 30.56 -20.52 18.41
CA MET A 45 29.85 -20.94 19.62
C MET A 45 28.75 -21.97 19.33
N PRO A 46 29.12 -23.20 18.91
CA PRO A 46 28.14 -24.24 18.52
C PRO A 46 27.30 -24.74 19.71
N THR A 47 27.79 -24.57 20.94
CA THR A 47 27.06 -24.94 22.17
C THR A 47 25.79 -24.11 22.39
N LEU A 48 25.66 -22.95 21.75
CA LEU A 48 24.48 -22.08 21.81
C LEU A 48 23.61 -22.17 20.54
N SER A 49 23.72 -23.26 19.78
CA SER A 49 23.03 -23.45 18.48
C SER A 49 21.53 -23.15 18.49
N ASP A 50 20.81 -23.51 19.56
CA ASP A 50 19.38 -23.23 19.68
C ASP A 50 19.06 -21.73 19.74
N ILE A 51 19.90 -20.95 20.44
CA ILE A 51 19.76 -19.49 20.52
C ILE A 51 20.02 -18.87 19.14
N TRP A 52 21.07 -19.31 18.46
CA TRP A 52 21.40 -18.83 17.12
C TRP A 52 20.33 -19.16 16.09
N ARG A 53 19.75 -20.35 16.18
CA ARG A 53 18.62 -20.77 15.35
C ARG A 53 17.40 -19.89 15.59
N TYR A 54 17.05 -19.63 16.85
CA TYR A 54 15.93 -18.76 17.19
C TYR A 54 16.12 -17.33 16.64
N LEU A 55 17.32 -16.76 16.81
CA LEU A 55 17.64 -15.44 16.27
C LEU A 55 17.61 -15.41 14.74
N ALA A 56 18.11 -16.45 14.08
CA ALA A 56 18.05 -16.57 12.62
C ALA A 56 16.60 -16.62 12.11
N THR A 57 15.72 -17.41 12.75
CA THR A 57 14.29 -17.45 12.43
C THR A 57 13.63 -16.09 12.64
N ALA A 58 13.89 -15.42 13.76
CA ALA A 58 13.33 -14.09 14.00
C ALA A 58 13.77 -13.06 12.95
N LEU A 59 15.03 -13.11 12.49
CA LEU A 59 15.49 -12.25 11.39
C LEU A 59 14.82 -12.60 10.05
N ASP A 60 14.52 -13.87 9.80
CA ASP A 60 13.80 -14.32 8.60
C ASP A 60 12.36 -13.78 8.56
N ASP A 61 11.68 -13.79 9.70
CA ASP A 61 10.34 -13.23 9.85
C ASP A 61 10.33 -11.74 9.49
N THR A 62 11.36 -10.96 9.86
CA THR A 62 11.41 -9.54 9.51
C THR A 62 11.54 -9.28 8.01
N VAL A 63 12.23 -10.16 7.26
CA VAL A 63 12.31 -10.06 5.79
C VAL A 63 10.95 -10.38 5.19
N THR A 64 10.32 -11.46 5.65
CA THR A 64 8.98 -11.87 5.19
C THR A 64 7.93 -10.79 5.44
N LEU A 65 7.90 -10.22 6.65
CA LEU A 65 6.97 -9.15 7.01
C LEU A 65 7.25 -7.85 6.25
N SER A 66 8.50 -7.51 5.96
CA SER A 66 8.83 -6.30 5.20
C SER A 66 8.41 -6.41 3.73
N ALA A 67 8.56 -7.59 3.11
CA ALA A 67 8.02 -7.87 1.78
C ALA A 67 6.48 -7.74 1.76
N GLU A 68 5.81 -8.28 2.78
CA GLU A 68 4.34 -8.22 2.88
C GLU A 68 3.83 -6.79 3.09
N ILE A 69 4.48 -6.00 3.95
CA ILE A 69 4.16 -4.58 4.13
C ILE A 69 4.34 -3.82 2.81
N THR A 70 5.40 -4.10 2.06
CA THR A 70 5.65 -3.48 0.75
C THR A 70 4.53 -3.81 -0.23
N ARG A 71 4.16 -5.10 -0.33
CA ARG A 71 3.06 -5.58 -1.18
C ARG A 71 1.74 -4.89 -0.82
N LEU A 72 1.33 -4.94 0.45
CA LEU A 72 0.09 -4.34 0.94
C LEU A 72 0.07 -2.81 0.77
N SER A 73 1.22 -2.15 0.92
CA SER A 73 1.34 -0.71 0.68
C SER A 73 1.10 -0.37 -0.79
N GLY A 74 1.66 -1.15 -1.71
CA GLY A 74 1.41 -1.03 -3.15
C GLY A 74 -0.07 -1.25 -3.49
N GLU A 75 -0.70 -2.29 -2.94
CA GLU A 75 -2.13 -2.57 -3.14
C GLU A 75 -3.03 -1.46 -2.60
N LEU A 76 -2.69 -0.91 -1.43
CA LEU A 76 -3.41 0.22 -0.86
C LEU A 76 -3.28 1.47 -1.74
N GLN A 77 -2.08 1.75 -2.26
CA GLN A 77 -1.85 2.88 -3.16
C GLN A 77 -2.65 2.72 -4.47
N ALA A 78 -2.60 1.54 -5.09
CA ALA A 78 -3.37 1.22 -6.29
C ALA A 78 -4.88 1.39 -6.05
N THR A 79 -5.39 0.86 -4.94
CA THR A 79 -6.81 0.98 -4.57
C THR A 79 -7.22 2.44 -4.35
N ARG A 80 -6.37 3.25 -3.72
CA ARG A 80 -6.62 4.69 -3.52
C ARG A 80 -6.65 5.44 -4.85
N LEU A 81 -5.75 5.11 -5.77
CA LEU A 81 -5.73 5.70 -7.10
C LEU A 81 -6.99 5.35 -7.90
N ASP A 82 -7.40 4.07 -7.90
CA ASP A 82 -8.63 3.63 -8.59
C ASP A 82 -9.88 4.35 -8.06
N ARG A 83 -9.97 4.57 -6.74
CA ARG A 83 -11.09 5.32 -6.15
C ARG A 83 -11.04 6.81 -6.52
N ALA A 84 -9.85 7.40 -6.59
CA ALA A 84 -9.69 8.78 -7.00
C ALA A 84 -10.09 8.99 -8.47
N ASN A 85 -9.71 8.08 -9.35
CA ASN A 85 -10.08 8.11 -10.76
C ASN A 85 -11.60 7.98 -10.95
N LEU A 86 -12.25 7.02 -10.28
CA LEU A 86 -13.72 6.93 -10.28
C LEU A 86 -14.40 8.23 -9.85
N LEU A 87 -13.90 8.85 -8.77
CA LEU A 87 -14.48 10.08 -8.27
C LEU A 87 -14.31 11.21 -9.29
N ALA A 88 -13.17 11.26 -9.99
CA ALA A 88 -12.93 12.19 -11.08
C ALA A 88 -13.89 11.94 -12.25
N ALA A 89 -14.08 10.69 -12.67
CA ALA A 89 -15.02 10.31 -13.72
C ALA A 89 -16.47 10.69 -13.36
N ALA A 90 -16.90 10.40 -12.13
CA ALA A 90 -18.23 10.78 -11.64
C ALA A 90 -18.43 12.32 -11.64
N ARG A 91 -17.40 13.08 -11.25
CA ARG A 91 -17.42 14.55 -11.30
C ARG A 91 -17.48 15.05 -12.75
N ALA A 92 -16.70 14.46 -13.66
CA ALA A 92 -16.72 14.80 -15.08
C ALA A 92 -18.10 14.56 -15.68
N THR A 93 -18.72 13.41 -15.40
CA THR A 93 -20.10 13.11 -15.83
C THR A 93 -21.11 14.17 -15.35
N ILE A 94 -21.02 14.63 -14.10
CA ILE A 94 -21.95 15.66 -13.57
C ILE A 94 -21.75 17.00 -14.29
N VAL A 95 -20.50 17.39 -14.56
CA VAL A 95 -20.16 18.63 -15.28
C VAL A 95 -20.65 18.55 -16.73
N ALA A 96 -20.30 17.47 -17.44
CA ALA A 96 -20.73 17.22 -18.82
C ALA A 96 -22.26 17.23 -18.97
N ALA A 97 -22.99 16.64 -18.02
CA ALA A 97 -24.45 16.66 -18.02
C ALA A 97 -25.03 18.07 -17.84
N ARG A 98 -24.37 18.93 -17.05
CA ARG A 98 -24.79 20.33 -16.87
C ARG A 98 -24.48 21.19 -18.09
N GLU A 99 -23.41 20.87 -18.81
CA GLU A 99 -23.00 21.56 -20.04
C GLU A 99 -23.76 21.07 -21.28
N GLY A 100 -24.64 20.07 -21.14
CA GLY A 100 -25.47 19.57 -22.23
C GLY A 100 -24.71 18.67 -23.19
N GLU A 101 -23.60 18.07 -22.76
CA GLU A 101 -22.88 17.09 -23.56
C GLU A 101 -23.79 15.90 -23.91
N SER A 102 -23.60 15.35 -25.11
CA SER A 102 -24.49 14.31 -25.67
C SER A 102 -24.38 12.95 -24.99
N ASP A 103 -23.19 12.58 -24.49
CA ASP A 103 -22.99 11.35 -23.69
C ASP A 103 -22.13 11.61 -22.43
N PRO A 104 -22.67 12.25 -21.38
CA PRO A 104 -21.95 12.51 -20.14
C PRO A 104 -21.54 11.24 -19.38
N LEU A 105 -22.24 10.12 -19.61
CA LEU A 105 -21.96 8.84 -18.96
C LEU A 105 -20.72 8.14 -19.54
N TRP A 106 -20.22 8.61 -20.67
CA TRP A 106 -19.01 8.06 -21.31
C TRP A 106 -17.82 8.01 -20.33
N TYR A 107 -17.56 9.07 -19.56
CA TYR A 107 -16.46 9.12 -18.59
C TYR A 107 -16.53 8.02 -17.53
N LEU A 108 -17.74 7.72 -17.02
CA LEU A 108 -17.92 6.69 -16.01
C LEU A 108 -17.77 5.29 -16.60
N ARG A 109 -18.27 5.07 -17.83
CA ARG A 109 -18.11 3.79 -18.52
C ARG A 109 -16.65 3.51 -18.82
N ASP A 110 -15.93 4.49 -19.36
CA ASP A 110 -14.50 4.40 -19.66
C ASP A 110 -13.69 4.02 -18.40
N GLU A 111 -13.89 4.72 -17.29
CA GLU A 111 -13.18 4.39 -16.05
C GLU A 111 -13.57 3.01 -15.49
N LEU A 112 -14.83 2.58 -15.64
CA LEU A 112 -15.25 1.23 -15.23
C LEU A 112 -14.60 0.14 -16.08
N ASP A 113 -14.47 0.36 -17.39
CA ASP A 113 -13.81 -0.57 -18.30
C ASP A 113 -12.31 -0.67 -17.99
N VAL A 114 -11.64 0.46 -17.75
CA VAL A 114 -10.25 0.50 -17.29
C VAL A 114 -10.06 -0.26 -15.98
N ARG A 115 -10.94 -0.06 -14.99
CA ARG A 115 -10.87 -0.77 -13.69
C ARG A 115 -11.13 -2.26 -13.84
N GLN A 116 -12.06 -2.65 -14.72
CA GLN A 116 -12.30 -4.05 -14.98
C GLN A 116 -11.07 -4.72 -15.62
N ALA A 117 -10.41 -4.06 -16.57
CA ALA A 117 -9.17 -4.55 -17.19
C ALA A 117 -8.07 -4.78 -16.13
N ARG A 118 -7.80 -3.77 -15.28
CA ARG A 118 -6.81 -3.90 -14.18
C ARG A 118 -7.13 -5.04 -13.22
N SER A 119 -8.41 -5.24 -12.87
CA SER A 119 -8.83 -6.33 -11.99
C SER A 119 -8.64 -7.72 -12.60
N LYS A 120 -8.64 -7.82 -13.93
CA LYS A 120 -8.37 -9.07 -14.65
C LYS A 120 -6.87 -9.34 -14.68
N ASP A 121 -6.06 -8.32 -14.88
CA ASP A 121 -4.59 -8.44 -14.84
C ASP A 121 -4.08 -8.79 -13.44
N ALA A 122 -4.61 -8.16 -12.40
CA ALA A 122 -4.28 -8.48 -11.00
C ALA A 122 -4.64 -9.93 -10.61
N ARG A 123 -5.64 -10.53 -11.25
CA ARG A 123 -6.00 -11.95 -11.06
C ARG A 123 -5.15 -12.92 -11.88
N ARG A 124 -4.40 -12.43 -12.87
CA ARG A 124 -3.56 -13.24 -13.75
C ARG A 124 -2.09 -13.28 -13.30
N GLN A 125 -1.67 -12.36 -12.44
CA GLN A 125 -0.35 -12.41 -11.82
C GLN A 125 -0.37 -13.40 -10.64
N PRO A 126 0.52 -14.43 -10.65
CA PRO A 126 0.60 -15.47 -9.63
C PRO A 126 1.11 -14.95 -8.27
#